data_AF-A0A929HVH3-F1
#
_entry.id   AF-A0A929HVH3-F1
#
_cell.length_a   1.000
_cell.length_b   1.000
_cell.length_c   1.000
_cell.angle_alpha   90.00
_cell.angle_beta   90.00
_cell.angle_gamma   90.00
#
_symmetry.space_group_name_H-M   'P 1'
#
loop_
_entity.id
_entity.type
_entity.pdbx_description
1 polymer ?
#
loop_
_entity_poly.entity_id
_entity_poly.type
_entity_poly.pdbx_seq_one_letter_code
_entity_poly.pdbx_strand_id
1 'polypeptide(L)' 'FAAETKDLIENASKKLKGKNLDLIIANNVTEKGAGFDLDTNRVTILDKNGVIEETGLLSKDCIASEILDAVEAKLP' A
#
# COMPACT_ATOMS: atom_id res chain seq x y z
N PHE A 1 -5.87 -1.17 3.56
CA PHE A 1 -4.53 -1.69 3.84
C PHE A 1 -4.50 -3.21 3.78
N ALA A 2 -3.36 -3.80 3.40
CA ALA A 2 -3.05 -5.21 3.44
C ALA A 2 -1.61 -5.42 3.95
N ALA A 3 -1.47 -5.94 5.16
CA ALA A 3 -0.18 -6.41 5.67
C ALA A 3 0.01 -7.87 5.25
N GLU A 4 1.10 -8.16 4.55
CA GLU A 4 1.44 -9.50 4.07
C GLU A 4 2.84 -9.90 4.51
N THR A 5 3.12 -11.20 4.49
CA THR A 5 4.46 -11.75 4.71
C THR A 5 5.02 -12.43 3.46
N LYS A 6 4.18 -12.65 2.46
CA LYS A 6 4.48 -13.26 1.15
C LYS A 6 3.39 -12.90 0.15
N ASP A 7 3.66 -13.11 -1.14
CA ASP A 7 2.69 -12.98 -2.23
C ASP A 7 1.93 -11.62 -2.20
N LEU A 8 2.67 -10.55 -1.88
CA LEU A 8 2.15 -9.22 -1.55
C LEU A 8 1.11 -8.71 -2.57
N ILE A 9 1.50 -8.66 -3.84
CA ILE A 9 0.66 -8.15 -4.93
C ILE A 9 -0.56 -9.04 -5.15
N GLU A 10 -0.40 -10.36 -5.10
CA GLU A 10 -1.50 -11.30 -5.34
C GLU A 10 -2.56 -11.19 -4.24
N ASN A 11 -2.14 -11.21 -2.98
CA ASN A 11 -3.04 -11.11 -1.84
C ASN A 11 -3.72 -9.73 -1.76
N ALA A 12 -2.98 -8.65 -2.01
CA ALA A 12 -3.52 -7.29 -2.07
C ALA A 12 -4.55 -7.16 -3.20
N SER A 13 -4.25 -7.66 -4.41
CA SER A 13 -5.17 -7.64 -5.56
C SER A 13 -6.45 -8.43 -5.30
N LYS A 14 -6.35 -9.61 -4.65
CA LYS A 14 -7.51 -10.40 -4.24
C LYS A 14 -8.39 -9.64 -3.23
N LYS A 15 -7.78 -8.96 -2.25
CA LYS A 15 -8.50 -8.15 -1.26
C LYS A 15 -9.16 -6.93 -1.87
N LEU A 16 -8.46 -6.22 -2.76
CA LEU A 16 -8.99 -5.07 -3.51
C LEU A 16 -10.27 -5.45 -4.26
N LYS A 17 -10.21 -6.50 -5.09
CA LYS A 17 -11.36 -6.99 -5.87
C LYS A 17 -12.45 -7.59 -4.97
N GLY A 18 -12.08 -8.48 -4.06
CA GLY A 18 -13.02 -9.21 -3.21
C GLY A 18 -13.78 -8.33 -2.22
N LYS A 19 -13.21 -7.17 -1.85
CA LYS A 19 -13.86 -6.17 -0.98
C LYS A 19 -14.42 -4.97 -1.75
N ASN A 20 -14.35 -4.98 -3.08
CA ASN A 20 -14.80 -3.88 -3.95
C ASN A 20 -14.24 -2.52 -3.51
N LEU A 21 -12.91 -2.46 -3.33
CA LEU A 21 -12.19 -1.25 -2.91
C LEU A 21 -11.65 -0.50 -4.13
N ASP A 22 -11.62 0.83 -4.07
CA ASP A 22 -11.00 1.67 -5.10
C ASP A 22 -9.47 1.69 -5.00
N LEU A 23 -8.94 1.56 -3.79
CA LEU A 23 -7.52 1.63 -3.46
C LEU A 23 -7.18 0.65 -2.33
N ILE A 24 -6.01 0.00 -2.39
CA ILE A 24 -5.45 -0.75 -1.27
C ILE A 24 -3.95 -0.48 -1.15
N ILE A 25 -3.52 -0.17 0.07
CA ILE A 25 -2.11 0.02 0.42
C ILE A 25 -1.58 -1.29 0.99
N ALA A 26 -0.57 -1.88 0.38
CA ALA A 26 -0.01 -3.17 0.75
C ALA A 26 1.42 -3.01 1.24
N ASN A 27 1.83 -3.73 2.29
CA ASN A 27 3.21 -3.76 2.74
C ASN A 27 3.64 -5.16 3.20
N ASN A 28 4.90 -5.52 2.92
CA ASN A 28 5.49 -6.75 3.45
C ASN A 28 6.07 -6.49 4.84
N VAL A 29 5.41 -6.99 5.89
CA VAL A 29 5.81 -6.72 7.29
C VAL A 29 7.09 -7.46 7.72
N THR A 30 7.63 -8.32 6.86
CA THR A 30 8.90 -9.04 7.12
C THR A 30 10.11 -8.30 6.57
N GLU A 31 9.90 -7.26 5.75
CA GLU A 31 10.99 -6.49 5.18
C GLU A 31 11.61 -5.55 6.21
N LYS A 32 12.94 -5.46 6.18
CA LYS A 32 13.68 -4.58 7.09
C LYS A 32 13.25 -3.13 6.85
N GLY A 33 12.73 -2.48 7.90
CA GLY A 33 12.25 -1.11 7.80
C GLY A 33 10.76 -0.98 7.49
N ALA A 34 10.05 -2.07 7.17
CA ALA A 34 8.62 -2.09 6.87
C ALA A 34 7.89 -2.92 7.93
N GLY A 35 7.44 -2.29 9.01
CA GLY A 35 6.83 -2.99 10.15
C GLY A 35 6.04 -2.07 11.07
N PHE A 36 5.32 -2.66 12.02
CA PHE A 36 4.42 -1.91 12.89
C PHE A 36 5.16 -0.96 13.85
N ASP A 37 6.24 -1.42 14.49
CA ASP A 37 6.98 -0.66 15.52
C ASP A 37 8.22 0.08 14.97
N LEU A 38 8.17 0.50 13.70
CA LEU A 38 9.25 1.24 13.04
C LEU A 38 8.76 2.62 12.59
N ASP A 39 9.65 3.59 12.45
CA ASP A 39 9.27 4.94 11.98
C ASP A 39 9.15 5.03 10.45
N THR A 40 9.64 4.01 9.75
CA THR A 40 9.62 3.90 8.29
C THR A 40 8.65 2.84 7.80
N ASN A 41 8.30 2.91 6.52
CA ASN A 41 7.63 1.83 5.82
C ASN A 41 8.00 1.83 4.33
N ARG A 42 7.74 0.70 3.68
CA ARG A 42 7.72 0.57 2.23
C ARG A 42 6.37 -0.03 1.87
N VAL A 43 5.61 0.67 1.03
CA VAL A 43 4.28 0.23 0.63
C VAL A 43 4.16 0.16 -0.89
N THR A 44 3.25 -0.70 -1.36
CA THR A 44 2.75 -0.70 -2.72
C THR A 44 1.30 -0.25 -2.71
N ILE A 45 0.99 0.74 -3.54
CA ILE A 45 -0.35 1.29 -3.73
C ILE A 45 -0.96 0.62 -4.95
N LEU A 46 -2.11 -0.03 -4.77
CA LEU A 46 -2.85 -0.68 -5.84
C LEU A 46 -4.23 -0.04 -5.99
N ASP A 47 -4.65 0.24 -7.22
CA ASP A 47 -5.99 0.75 -7.52
C ASP A 47 -6.85 -0.25 -8.30
N LYS A 48 -8.16 -0.03 -8.32
CA LYS A 48 -9.12 -0.89 -9.03
C LYS A 48 -8.92 -0.95 -10.55
N ASN A 49 -8.19 0.00 -11.13
CA ASN A 49 -7.91 0.08 -12.57
C ASN A 49 -6.64 -0.70 -12.95
N GLY A 50 -5.93 -1.27 -11.97
CA GLY A 50 -4.72 -2.05 -12.18
C GLY A 50 -3.43 -1.24 -12.08
N VAL A 51 -3.48 0.00 -11.59
CA VAL A 51 -2.27 0.75 -11.23
C VAL A 51 -1.61 0.07 -10.03
N ILE A 52 -0.29 -0.09 -10.10
CA ILE A 52 0.55 -0.66 -9.04
C ILE A 52 1.79 0.22 -8.92
N GLU A 53 1.91 0.93 -7.81
CA GLU A 53 3.02 1.86 -7.56
C GLU A 53 3.73 1.49 -6.27
N GLU A 54 5.02 1.23 -6.34
CA GLU A 54 5.85 0.93 -5.16
C GLU A 54 6.57 2.19 -4.69
N THR A 55 6.48 2.46 -3.39
CA THR A 55 7.25 3.52 -2.74
C THR A 55 8.67 3.03 -2.39
N GLY A 56 9.57 3.97 -2.15
CA GLY A 56 10.83 3.67 -1.46
C GLY A 56 10.62 3.32 0.01
N LEU A 57 11.72 3.07 0.74
CA LEU A 57 11.67 3.08 2.20
C LEU A 57 11.59 4.54 2.67
N LEU A 58 10.44 4.96 3.18
CA LEU A 58 10.15 6.33 3.57
C LEU A 58 9.68 6.39 5.03
N SER A 59 9.67 7.58 5.64
CA SER A 59 9.02 7.77 6.94
C SER A 59 7.51 7.51 6.81
N LYS A 60 6.86 7.12 7.91
CA LYS A 60 5.40 6.93 7.94
C LYS A 60 4.64 8.21 7.58
N ASP A 61 5.18 9.38 7.89
CA ASP A 61 4.59 10.67 7.50
C ASP A 61 4.65 10.87 5.98
N CYS A 62 5.78 10.58 5.35
CA CYS A 62 5.88 10.62 3.88
C CYS A 62 4.93 9.61 3.23
N ILE A 63 4.86 8.39 3.76
CA ILE A 63 3.90 7.37 3.28
C ILE A 63 2.45 7.86 3.43
N ALA A 64 2.12 8.55 4.51
CA ALA A 64 0.79 9.12 4.69
C ALA A 64 0.48 10.18 3.63
N SER A 65 1.43 11.05 3.29
CA SER A 65 1.28 12.02 2.19
C SER A 65 1.05 11.34 0.85
N GLU A 66 1.87 10.35 0.48
CA GLU A 66 1.71 9.59 -0.78
C GLU A 66 0.33 8.92 -0.88
N ILE A 67 -0.17 8.38 0.25
CA ILE A 67 -1.52 7.80 0.30
C ILE A 67 -2.59 8.87 0.10
N LEU A 68 -2.40 10.07 0.69
CA LEU A 68 -3.33 11.18 0.54
C LEU A 68 -3.40 11.63 -0.93
N ASP A 69 -2.25 11.81 -1.57
CA ASP A 69 -2.14 12.20 -2.98
C ASP A 69 -2.79 11.14 -3.89
N ALA A 70 -2.56 9.86 -3.61
CA ALA A 70 -3.18 8.76 -4.34
C ALA A 70 -4.71 8.74 -4.18
N VAL A 71 -5.23 9.11 -3.01
CA VAL A 71 -6.69 9.24 -2.78
C VAL A 71 -7.23 10.47 -3.49
N GLU A 72 -6.57 11.62 -3.39
CA GLU A 72 -6.97 12.87 -4.04
C GLU A 72 -7.09 12.70 -5.56
N ALA A 73 -6.14 12.01 -6.18
CA ALA A 73 -6.15 11.70 -7.62
C ALA A 73 -7.33 10.80 -8.06
N LYS A 74 -8.09 10.21 -7.14
CA LYS A 74 -9.29 9.40 -7.42
C LYS A 74 -10.60 10.14 -7.12
N LEU A 75 -10.52 11.33 -6.52
CA LEU A 75 -11.69 12.17 -6.26
C LEU A 75 -12.11 12.90 -7.56
N PRO A 76 -13.41 13.16 -7.74
CA PRO A 76 -13.94 13.89 -8.89
C PRO A 76 -13.61 15.39 -8.89
#